data_AF-A0A3N5R0U5-F1
#
_entry.id   AF-A0A3N5R0U5-F1
#
_cell.length_a   1.000
_cell.length_b   1.000
_cell.length_c   1.000
_cell.angle_alpha   90.00
_cell.angle_beta   90.00
_cell.angle_gamma   90.00
#
_symmetry.space_group_name_H-M   'P 1'
#
loop_
_entity.id
_entity.type
_entity.pdbx_description
1 polymer ?
#
loop_
_entity_poly.entity_id
_entity_poly.type
_entity_poly.pdbx_seq_one_letter_code
_entity_poly.pdbx_strand_id
1 'polypeptide(L)'
;MKIEDYQGATGKILSAQELLKNRRKSGINLLDRLFRSGTLPDASLSGGLAGKMIDIHISPLLTQIVQFIYRTWKPWQGKVFYPNRSLGYNLIPHNSLILYRMPFPLYREYRVSGQKTVQAFPFQISIGPGIKDPDVQVMKLDYNLSGNPRLTFRRLMDELVYVGEGVYLGKAHFQWYWGRWQTVGYFSLSTKR
;
A
#
# COMPACT_ATOMS: atom_id res chain seq x y z
N MET A 1 -3.05 26.21 -15.02
CA MET A 1 -4.08 25.25 -14.55
C MET A 1 -4.19 25.42 -13.03
N LYS A 2 -5.30 25.98 -12.53
CA LYS A 2 -5.48 26.26 -11.09
C LYS A 2 -5.77 24.95 -10.36
N ILE A 3 -5.16 24.77 -9.18
CA ILE A 3 -5.18 23.56 -8.34
C ILE A 3 -6.45 23.51 -7.46
N GLU A 4 -7.37 24.45 -7.64
CA GLU A 4 -8.58 24.60 -6.85
C GLU A 4 -9.72 23.77 -7.47
N ASP A 5 -10.35 22.96 -6.62
CA ASP A 5 -11.56 22.14 -6.86
C ASP A 5 -11.45 20.81 -7.59
N TYR A 6 -10.65 19.90 -7.04
CA TYR A 6 -11.15 18.52 -6.97
C TYR A 6 -11.82 18.29 -5.62
N GLN A 7 -13.14 18.51 -5.58
CA GLN A 7 -14.00 18.09 -4.48
C GLN A 7 -14.05 16.54 -4.46
N GLY A 8 -13.76 15.91 -3.32
CA GLY A 8 -13.75 14.45 -3.18
C GLY A 8 -12.38 13.81 -2.89
N ALA A 9 -12.39 12.54 -2.51
CA ALA A 9 -11.21 11.84 -1.99
C ALA A 9 -10.14 11.63 -3.08
N THR A 10 -10.59 11.19 -4.26
CA THR A 10 -9.74 10.99 -5.44
C THR A 10 -9.06 12.29 -5.84
N GLY A 11 -9.81 13.39 -5.77
CA GLY A 11 -9.33 14.74 -6.05
C GLY A 11 -8.14 15.17 -5.21
N LYS A 12 -8.29 15.05 -3.89
CA LYS A 12 -7.24 15.37 -2.94
C LYS A 12 -5.99 14.52 -3.14
N ILE A 13 -6.14 13.23 -3.48
CA ILE A 13 -5.02 12.36 -3.84
C ILE A 13 -4.31 12.86 -5.10
N LEU A 14 -5.05 13.23 -6.15
CA LEU A 14 -4.46 13.79 -7.38
C LEU A 14 -3.69 15.09 -7.13
N SER A 15 -4.25 16.00 -6.33
CA SER A 15 -3.56 17.23 -5.92
C SER A 15 -2.28 16.94 -5.15
N ALA A 16 -2.29 15.92 -4.28
CA ALA A 16 -1.09 15.47 -3.60
C ALA A 16 -0.05 14.89 -4.55
N GLN A 17 -0.46 14.08 -5.55
CA GLN A 17 0.42 13.56 -6.59
C GLN A 17 1.08 14.67 -7.41
N GLU A 18 0.35 15.73 -7.72
CA GLU A 18 0.91 16.89 -8.42
C GLU A 18 1.95 17.63 -7.56
N LEU A 19 1.65 17.85 -6.28
CA LEU A 19 2.61 18.43 -5.34
C LEU A 19 3.85 17.56 -5.17
N LEU A 20 3.73 16.24 -5.18
CA LEU A 20 4.88 15.33 -5.05
C LEU A 20 5.95 15.52 -6.13
N LYS A 21 5.57 15.98 -7.34
CA LYS A 21 6.50 16.17 -8.45
C LYS A 21 7.54 17.27 -8.17
N ASN A 22 7.10 18.40 -7.62
CA ASN A 22 7.93 19.62 -7.50
C ASN A 22 8.05 20.13 -6.06
N ARG A 23 7.18 19.71 -5.16
CA ARG A 23 7.06 20.17 -3.76
C ARG A 23 6.81 18.98 -2.84
N ARG A 24 7.72 18.01 -2.87
CA ARG A 24 7.59 16.71 -2.18
C ARG A 24 7.09 16.84 -0.75
N LYS A 25 7.70 17.70 0.08
CA LYS A 25 7.28 17.92 1.47
C LYS A 25 5.81 18.33 1.57
N SER A 26 5.35 19.23 0.71
CA SER A 26 3.95 19.67 0.67
C SER A 26 3.00 18.56 0.22
N GLY A 27 3.42 17.73 -0.74
CA GLY A 27 2.64 16.56 -1.18
C GLY A 27 2.48 15.51 -0.08
N ILE A 28 3.58 15.18 0.62
CA ILE A 28 3.56 14.29 1.79
C ILE A 28 2.67 14.85 2.90
N ASN A 29 2.83 16.13 3.26
CA ASN A 29 1.98 16.78 4.27
C ASN A 29 0.49 16.73 3.89
N LEU A 30 0.14 16.85 2.60
CA LEU A 30 -1.24 16.73 2.16
C LEU A 30 -1.76 15.29 2.30
N LEU A 31 -0.95 14.28 1.97
CA LEU A 31 -1.29 12.87 2.18
C LEU A 31 -1.46 12.54 3.66
N ASP A 32 -0.57 13.05 4.52
CA ASP A 32 -0.67 12.89 5.97
C ASP A 32 -1.97 13.47 6.52
N ARG A 33 -2.32 14.71 6.11
CA ARG A 33 -3.60 15.32 6.51
C ARG A 33 -4.80 14.51 6.01
N LEU A 34 -4.76 14.05 4.77
CA LEU A 34 -5.84 13.24 4.21
C LEU A 34 -5.98 11.92 4.96
N PHE A 35 -4.86 11.26 5.28
CA PHE A 35 -4.84 10.02 6.05
C PHE A 35 -5.41 10.22 7.46
N ARG A 36 -4.98 11.27 8.16
CA ARG A 36 -5.49 11.59 9.51
C ARG A 36 -6.97 11.97 9.52
N SER A 37 -7.48 12.52 8.43
CA SER A 37 -8.92 12.80 8.25
C SER A 37 -9.74 11.57 7.84
N GLY A 38 -9.07 10.47 7.51
CA GLY A 38 -9.72 9.22 7.14
C GLY A 38 -10.42 8.58 8.33
N THR A 39 -11.36 7.70 8.02
CA THR A 39 -12.08 6.90 9.01
C THR A 39 -11.63 5.45 8.93
N LEU A 40 -11.93 4.67 9.97
CA LEU A 40 -11.61 3.25 9.97
C LEU A 40 -12.34 2.56 8.80
N PRO A 41 -11.67 1.72 7.98
CA PRO A 41 -12.35 0.91 6.98
C PRO A 41 -13.37 -0.03 7.62
N ASP A 42 -14.43 -0.36 6.88
CA ASP A 42 -15.43 -1.32 7.34
C ASP A 42 -14.77 -2.67 7.68
N ALA A 43 -15.12 -3.23 8.85
CA ALA A 43 -14.62 -4.53 9.29
C ALA A 43 -14.99 -5.68 8.33
N SER A 44 -16.05 -5.50 7.56
CA SER A 44 -16.51 -6.44 6.53
C SER A 44 -15.84 -6.26 5.17
N LEU A 45 -14.83 -5.39 5.06
CA LEU A 45 -14.10 -5.16 3.81
C LEU A 45 -13.64 -6.48 3.19
N SER A 46 -14.14 -6.75 1.99
CA SER A 46 -13.97 -8.01 1.29
C SER A 46 -13.74 -7.81 -0.20
N GLY A 47 -13.13 -8.81 -0.83
CA GLY A 47 -12.89 -8.81 -2.26
C GLY A 47 -11.66 -8.01 -2.69
N GLY A 48 -11.48 -7.88 -4.00
CA GLY A 48 -10.31 -7.26 -4.61
C GLY A 48 -10.48 -5.76 -4.82
N LEU A 49 -9.52 -4.97 -4.33
CA LEU A 49 -9.41 -3.53 -4.58
C LEU A 49 -8.25 -3.24 -5.52
N ALA A 50 -8.49 -2.34 -6.48
CA ALA A 50 -7.47 -1.86 -7.41
C ALA A 50 -6.49 -0.93 -6.68
N GLY A 51 -5.19 -1.17 -6.85
CA GLY A 51 -4.12 -0.44 -6.18
C GLY A 51 -3.44 0.57 -7.09
N LYS A 52 -3.07 1.71 -6.51
CA LYS A 52 -2.20 2.70 -7.15
C LYS A 52 -1.12 3.13 -6.16
N MET A 53 0.15 3.01 -6.55
CA MET A 53 1.23 3.62 -5.79
C MET A 53 1.19 5.13 -5.99
N ILE A 54 1.13 5.87 -4.88
CA ILE A 54 1.10 7.34 -4.87
C ILE A 54 2.52 7.87 -4.70
N ASP A 55 3.27 7.29 -3.76
CA ASP A 55 4.63 7.70 -3.42
C ASP A 55 5.46 6.52 -2.90
N ILE A 56 6.77 6.55 -3.16
CA ILE A 56 7.76 5.60 -2.64
C ILE A 56 9.00 6.36 -2.20
N HIS A 57 9.48 6.11 -0.99
CA HIS A 57 10.70 6.68 -0.41
C HIS A 57 11.35 5.74 0.62
N ILE A 58 12.31 4.95 0.16
CA ILE A 58 13.03 3.99 1.01
C ILE A 58 14.39 4.58 1.41
N SER A 59 15.27 4.74 0.43
CA SER A 59 16.56 5.46 0.50
C SER A 59 16.82 6.11 -0.87
N PRO A 60 17.70 7.12 -1.02
CA PRO A 60 17.87 7.80 -2.30
C PRO A 60 18.18 6.87 -3.49
N LEU A 61 19.00 5.83 -3.28
CA LEU A 61 19.34 4.85 -4.31
C LEU A 61 18.21 3.85 -4.56
N LEU A 62 17.71 3.18 -3.51
CA LEU A 62 16.66 2.16 -3.66
C LEU A 62 15.35 2.76 -4.19
N THR A 63 15.06 4.01 -3.82
CA THR A 63 13.85 4.72 -4.28
C THR A 63 13.85 4.86 -5.79
N GLN A 64 14.97 5.26 -6.40
CA GLN A 64 15.05 5.41 -7.86
C GLN A 64 14.84 4.09 -8.59
N ILE A 65 15.46 3.01 -8.10
CA ILE A 65 15.31 1.67 -8.67
C ILE A 65 13.86 1.20 -8.58
N VAL A 66 13.26 1.30 -7.39
CA VAL A 66 11.87 0.84 -7.17
C VAL A 66 10.89 1.69 -7.98
N GLN A 67 11.04 3.02 -8.01
CA GLN A 67 10.18 3.90 -8.81
C GLN A 67 10.28 3.58 -10.30
N PHE A 68 11.49 3.33 -10.81
CA PHE A 68 11.69 2.89 -12.18
C PHE A 68 10.93 1.57 -12.45
N ILE A 69 11.05 0.59 -11.55
CA ILE A 69 10.35 -0.69 -11.69
C ILE A 69 8.82 -0.49 -11.73
N TYR A 70 8.30 0.31 -10.80
CA TYR A 70 6.86 0.58 -10.73
C TYR A 70 6.32 1.30 -11.97
N ARG A 71 7.09 2.24 -12.52
CA ARG A 71 6.71 2.97 -13.74
C ARG A 71 6.69 2.07 -14.97
N THR A 72 7.69 1.19 -15.10
CA THR A 72 7.89 0.37 -16.31
C THR A 72 6.98 -0.86 -16.31
N TRP A 73 6.87 -1.58 -15.19
CA TRP A 73 6.20 -2.89 -15.16
C TRP A 73 4.89 -2.91 -14.37
N LYS A 74 4.56 -1.86 -13.60
CA LYS A 74 3.37 -1.80 -12.72
C LYS A 74 3.15 -3.12 -11.96
N PRO A 75 4.13 -3.56 -11.14
CA PRO A 75 4.21 -4.94 -10.65
C PRO A 75 3.15 -5.28 -9.57
N TRP A 76 2.33 -4.32 -9.18
CA TRP A 76 1.31 -4.45 -8.15
C TRP A 76 -0.04 -3.93 -8.68
N GLN A 77 -1.08 -4.76 -8.57
CA GLN A 77 -2.44 -4.46 -9.02
C GLN A 77 -3.36 -4.00 -7.89
N GLY A 78 -2.99 -4.25 -6.64
CA GLY A 78 -3.83 -3.96 -5.48
C GLY A 78 -3.84 -5.07 -4.44
N LYS A 79 -4.94 -5.23 -3.73
CA LYS A 79 -5.08 -6.18 -2.63
C LYS A 79 -6.43 -6.89 -2.67
N VAL A 80 -6.49 -8.08 -2.10
CA VAL A 80 -7.74 -8.80 -1.86
C VAL A 80 -7.90 -9.09 -0.38
N PHE A 81 -9.12 -8.94 0.13
CA PHE A 81 -9.45 -9.07 1.56
C PHE A 81 -10.43 -10.23 1.77
N TYR A 82 -10.14 -11.04 2.79
CA TYR A 82 -10.94 -12.18 3.24
C TYR A 82 -11.29 -12.01 4.72
N PRO A 83 -12.36 -11.25 5.06
CA PRO A 83 -12.65 -10.83 6.43
C PRO A 83 -12.90 -11.99 7.38
N ASN A 84 -13.54 -13.07 6.92
CA ASN A 84 -13.83 -14.28 7.72
C ASN A 84 -12.56 -14.98 8.25
N ARG A 85 -11.39 -14.65 7.71
CA ARG A 85 -10.09 -15.20 8.13
C ARG A 85 -9.17 -14.13 8.69
N SER A 86 -9.63 -12.88 8.75
CA SER A 86 -8.82 -11.70 9.04
C SER A 86 -7.52 -11.70 8.21
N LEU A 87 -7.61 -12.06 6.93
CA LEU A 87 -6.46 -12.28 6.06
C LEU A 87 -6.65 -11.56 4.72
N GLY A 88 -5.56 -11.18 4.07
CA GLY A 88 -5.58 -10.73 2.68
C GLY A 88 -4.28 -10.99 1.96
N TYR A 89 -4.24 -10.64 0.67
CA TYR A 89 -3.10 -10.86 -0.21
C TYR A 89 -2.87 -9.65 -1.11
N ASN A 90 -1.62 -9.42 -1.51
CA ASN A 90 -1.33 -8.54 -2.63
C ASN A 90 -1.69 -9.23 -3.95
N LEU A 91 -2.20 -8.45 -4.89
CA LEU A 91 -2.51 -8.86 -6.25
C LEU A 91 -1.36 -8.43 -7.16
N ILE A 92 -0.77 -9.39 -7.86
CA ILE A 92 0.39 -9.22 -8.75
C ILE A 92 -0.03 -9.61 -10.17
N PRO A 93 0.33 -8.82 -11.20
CA PRO A 93 0.19 -9.26 -12.58
C PRO A 93 1.01 -10.52 -12.88
N HIS A 94 0.42 -11.49 -13.57
CA HIS A 94 1.15 -12.72 -13.93
C HIS A 94 2.44 -12.43 -14.71
N ASN A 95 2.45 -11.43 -15.59
CA ASN A 95 3.63 -11.01 -16.36
C ASN A 95 4.72 -10.31 -15.52
N SER A 96 4.40 -9.89 -14.30
CA SER A 96 5.36 -9.28 -13.37
C SER A 96 5.93 -10.29 -12.37
N LEU A 97 5.50 -11.55 -12.40
CA LEU A 97 5.87 -12.57 -11.41
C LEU A 97 7.38 -12.80 -11.31
N ILE A 98 8.09 -12.67 -12.43
CA ILE A 98 9.55 -12.82 -12.47
C ILE A 98 10.28 -11.79 -11.60
N LEU A 99 9.73 -10.58 -11.48
CA LEU A 99 10.29 -9.50 -10.63
C LEU A 99 10.25 -9.87 -9.14
N TYR A 100 9.40 -10.82 -8.76
CA TYR A 100 9.29 -11.34 -7.39
C TYR A 100 10.02 -12.66 -7.21
N ARG A 101 9.99 -13.56 -8.20
CA ARG A 101 10.70 -14.84 -8.14
C ARG A 101 12.21 -14.70 -8.10
N MET A 102 12.79 -13.73 -8.81
CA MET A 102 14.23 -13.48 -8.82
C MET A 102 14.79 -13.08 -7.44
N PRO A 103 14.29 -12.03 -6.76
CA PRO A 103 14.79 -11.66 -5.44
C PRO A 103 14.30 -12.60 -4.31
N PHE A 104 13.23 -13.36 -4.53
CA PHE A 104 12.65 -14.27 -3.53
C PHE A 104 12.53 -15.71 -4.07
N PRO A 105 13.65 -16.37 -4.41
CA PRO A 105 13.64 -17.68 -5.07
C PRO A 105 13.11 -18.81 -4.15
N LEU A 106 13.06 -18.58 -2.84
CA LEU A 106 12.54 -19.52 -1.84
C LEU A 106 11.09 -19.26 -1.45
N TYR A 107 10.48 -18.17 -1.94
CA TYR A 107 9.10 -17.87 -1.63
C TYR A 107 8.15 -18.79 -2.42
N ARG A 108 7.13 -19.33 -1.75
CA ARG A 108 6.24 -20.37 -2.29
C ARG A 108 4.75 -20.03 -2.21
N GLU A 109 4.36 -19.01 -1.45
CA GLU A 109 2.95 -18.65 -1.19
C GLU A 109 2.30 -17.85 -2.34
N TYR A 110 2.56 -18.27 -3.58
CA TYR A 110 1.87 -17.75 -4.76
C TYR A 110 0.58 -18.54 -5.01
N ARG A 111 -0.55 -17.85 -5.17
CA ARG A 111 -1.84 -18.48 -5.49
C ARG A 111 -2.41 -17.87 -6.76
N VAL A 112 -2.68 -18.70 -7.76
CA VAL A 112 -3.30 -18.23 -9.00
C VAL A 112 -4.71 -17.74 -8.70
N SER A 113 -5.04 -16.53 -9.14
CA SER A 113 -6.32 -15.88 -8.90
C SER A 113 -6.86 -15.37 -10.23
N GLY A 114 -7.52 -16.25 -10.99
CA GLY A 114 -7.94 -15.99 -12.37
C GLY A 114 -6.78 -16.07 -13.36
N GLN A 115 -7.01 -15.64 -14.61
CA GLN A 115 -6.06 -15.86 -15.71
C GLN A 115 -4.82 -14.95 -15.70
N LYS A 116 -4.90 -13.75 -15.10
CA LYS A 116 -3.85 -12.70 -15.23
C LYS A 116 -3.33 -12.17 -13.89
N THR A 117 -3.81 -12.70 -12.77
CA THR A 117 -3.49 -12.19 -11.44
C THR A 117 -3.05 -13.33 -10.53
N VAL A 118 -2.02 -13.05 -9.75
CA VAL A 118 -1.47 -13.94 -8.74
C VAL A 118 -1.61 -13.26 -7.39
N GLN A 119 -2.19 -13.95 -6.42
CA GLN A 119 -2.16 -13.55 -5.02
C GLN A 119 -0.82 -13.95 -4.41
N ALA A 120 -0.21 -13.03 -3.69
CA ALA A 120 1.07 -13.25 -3.01
C ALA A 120 1.18 -12.33 -1.79
N PHE A 121 2.21 -12.59 -1.00
CA PHE A 121 2.58 -11.89 0.23
C PHE A 121 1.36 -11.69 1.13
N PRO A 122 0.82 -12.78 1.74
CA PRO A 122 -0.31 -12.67 2.64
C PRO A 122 -0.02 -11.67 3.77
N PHE A 123 -1.08 -11.06 4.27
CA PHE A 123 -1.05 -10.20 5.44
C PHE A 123 -2.21 -10.54 6.37
N GLN A 124 -1.96 -10.43 7.68
CA GLN A 124 -2.97 -10.52 8.73
C GLN A 124 -3.61 -9.15 8.93
N ILE A 125 -4.92 -9.13 9.07
CA ILE A 125 -5.71 -7.91 9.26
C ILE A 125 -6.01 -7.76 10.75
N SER A 126 -5.79 -6.56 11.29
CA SER A 126 -6.21 -6.17 12.62
C SER A 126 -6.59 -4.69 12.65
N ILE A 127 -7.23 -4.24 13.73
CA ILE A 127 -7.55 -2.82 13.97
C ILE A 127 -6.70 -2.35 15.14
N GLY A 128 -6.16 -1.15 15.05
CA GLY A 128 -5.46 -0.52 16.17
C GLY A 128 -4.92 0.86 15.87
N PRO A 129 -4.20 1.48 16.82
CA PRO A 129 -3.61 2.81 16.64
C PRO A 129 -2.49 2.79 15.59
N GLY A 130 -2.36 3.85 14.81
CA GLY A 130 -1.30 4.01 13.83
C GLY A 130 0.11 4.02 14.45
N ILE A 131 1.12 3.59 13.70
CA ILE A 131 2.54 3.51 14.09
C ILE A 131 3.12 4.91 14.25
N LYS A 132 2.79 5.82 13.33
CA LYS A 132 3.25 7.23 13.35
C LYS A 132 2.16 8.20 13.83
N ASP A 133 0.91 7.78 13.79
CA ASP A 133 -0.27 8.55 14.14
C ASP A 133 -1.10 7.77 15.18
N PRO A 134 -0.63 7.70 16.45
CA PRO A 134 -1.28 6.87 17.47
C PRO A 134 -2.68 7.35 17.86
N ASP A 135 -3.03 8.59 17.52
CA ASP A 135 -4.34 9.19 17.66
C ASP A 135 -5.35 8.75 16.57
N VAL A 136 -4.89 8.04 15.53
CA VAL A 136 -5.73 7.55 14.44
C VAL A 136 -5.89 6.04 14.54
N GLN A 137 -7.14 5.56 14.55
CA GLN A 137 -7.45 4.15 14.40
C GLN A 137 -7.36 3.75 12.93
N VAL A 138 -6.60 2.68 12.65
CA VAL A 138 -6.33 2.21 11.29
C VAL A 138 -6.57 0.72 11.17
N MET A 139 -6.90 0.26 9.97
CA MET A 139 -6.81 -1.15 9.63
C MET A 139 -5.35 -1.47 9.30
N LYS A 140 -4.74 -2.35 10.09
CA LYS A 140 -3.35 -2.80 9.95
C LYS A 140 -3.30 -4.06 9.10
N LEU A 141 -2.38 -4.06 8.15
CA LEU A 141 -2.05 -5.21 7.29
C LEU A 141 -0.64 -5.66 7.65
N ASP A 142 -0.55 -6.64 8.54
CA ASP A 142 0.71 -7.16 9.08
C ASP A 142 1.25 -8.30 8.21
N TYR A 143 2.43 -8.10 7.64
CA TYR A 143 3.08 -9.09 6.79
C TYR A 143 4.03 -10.03 7.54
N ASN A 144 4.17 -9.90 8.86
CA ASN A 144 5.05 -10.75 9.67
C ASN A 144 4.51 -12.19 9.84
N LEU A 145 4.28 -12.86 8.72
CA LEU A 145 3.86 -14.24 8.61
C LEU A 145 5.04 -15.11 8.21
N SER A 146 5.12 -16.33 8.75
CA SER A 146 6.25 -17.24 8.54
C SER A 146 6.54 -17.55 7.07
N GLY A 147 5.50 -17.60 6.21
CA GLY A 147 5.63 -17.83 4.78
C GLY A 147 6.20 -16.65 3.97
N ASN A 148 6.24 -15.44 4.53
CA ASN A 148 6.76 -14.26 3.85
C ASN A 148 8.29 -14.15 3.94
N PRO A 149 8.98 -13.56 2.93
CA PRO A 149 10.42 -13.34 2.99
C PRO A 149 10.85 -12.55 4.23
N ARG A 150 11.74 -13.16 5.04
CA ARG A 150 12.14 -12.65 6.36
C ARG A 150 12.80 -11.28 6.35
N LEU A 151 13.64 -11.01 5.35
CA LEU A 151 14.44 -9.78 5.31
C LEU A 151 13.70 -8.59 4.70
N THR A 152 12.54 -8.82 4.07
CA THR A 152 11.76 -7.80 3.37
C THR A 152 10.31 -7.78 3.84
N PHE A 153 9.44 -8.61 3.27
CA PHE A 153 7.99 -8.55 3.48
C PHE A 153 7.59 -8.74 4.95
N ARG A 154 8.25 -9.63 5.71
CA ARG A 154 7.95 -9.80 7.15
C ARG A 154 8.14 -8.56 8.02
N ARG A 155 8.70 -7.50 7.45
CA ARG A 155 9.04 -6.24 8.10
C ARG A 155 8.20 -5.09 7.58
N LEU A 156 7.24 -5.38 6.70
CA LEU A 156 6.27 -4.43 6.22
C LEU A 156 5.04 -4.44 7.14
N MET A 157 4.52 -3.25 7.35
CA MET A 157 3.19 -3.03 7.91
C MET A 157 2.52 -1.99 7.03
N ASP A 158 1.39 -2.32 6.42
CA ASP A 158 0.55 -1.30 5.81
C ASP A 158 -0.52 -0.85 6.80
N GLU A 159 -0.85 0.42 6.79
CA GLU A 159 -1.96 1.01 7.54
C GLU A 159 -2.94 1.62 6.56
N LEU A 160 -4.23 1.33 6.73
CA LEU A 160 -5.28 1.72 5.80
C LEU A 160 -6.39 2.50 6.52
N VAL A 161 -6.81 3.60 5.88
CA VAL A 161 -7.99 4.38 6.26
C VAL A 161 -8.92 4.55 5.06
N TYR A 162 -10.22 4.67 5.32
CA TYR A 162 -11.21 5.05 4.33
C TYR A 162 -11.29 6.56 4.21
N VAL A 163 -11.13 7.09 2.99
CA VAL A 163 -11.10 8.53 2.73
C VAL A 163 -12.34 9.03 1.96
N GLY A 164 -13.29 8.14 1.67
CA GLY A 164 -14.55 8.45 0.99
C GLY A 164 -14.64 7.85 -0.41
N GLU A 165 -15.87 7.77 -0.94
CA GLU A 165 -16.16 7.42 -2.34
C GLU A 165 -15.62 6.06 -2.81
N GLY A 166 -15.52 5.08 -1.90
CA GLY A 166 -14.92 3.78 -2.21
C GLY A 166 -13.40 3.79 -2.34
N VAL A 167 -12.75 4.86 -1.88
CA VAL A 167 -11.30 5.06 -1.90
C VAL A 167 -10.72 4.92 -0.50
N TYR A 168 -9.60 4.21 -0.43
CA TYR A 168 -8.81 4.03 0.78
C TYR A 168 -7.41 4.58 0.55
N LEU A 169 -6.84 5.20 1.58
CA LEU A 169 -5.47 5.69 1.57
C LEU A 169 -4.63 4.83 2.52
N GLY A 170 -3.50 4.37 2.01
CA GLY A 170 -2.58 3.50 2.72
C GLY A 170 -1.22 4.16 2.96
N LYS A 171 -0.66 3.93 4.15
CA LYS A 171 0.75 4.15 4.46
C LYS A 171 1.45 2.79 4.47
N ALA A 172 2.57 2.67 3.78
CA ALA A 172 3.45 1.51 3.87
C ALA A 172 4.60 1.83 4.81
N HIS A 173 4.78 1.03 5.85
CA HIS A 173 5.88 1.17 6.81
C HIS A 173 6.83 -0.02 6.70
N PHE A 174 8.12 0.26 6.85
CA PHE A 174 9.17 -0.75 6.93
C PHE A 174 9.89 -0.68 8.28
N GLN A 175 10.06 -1.82 8.93
CA GLN A 175 10.83 -1.92 10.17
C GLN A 175 12.28 -2.27 9.86
N TRP A 176 13.20 -1.33 10.14
CA TRP A 176 14.64 -1.54 9.97
C TRP A 176 15.24 -2.49 11.01
N TYR A 177 16.47 -2.98 10.79
CA TYR A 177 17.02 -4.08 11.61
C TYR A 177 17.43 -3.62 13.00
N TRP A 178 17.61 -2.31 13.14
CA TRP A 178 17.73 -1.59 14.41
C TRP A 178 16.37 -1.26 15.06
N GLY A 179 15.28 -1.90 14.62
CA GLY A 179 13.95 -1.85 15.25
C GLY A 179 13.09 -0.64 14.93
N ARG A 180 13.60 0.38 14.25
CA ARG A 180 12.83 1.60 13.93
C ARG A 180 11.91 1.41 12.72
N TRP A 181 10.68 1.88 12.86
CA TRP A 181 9.73 2.02 11.76
C TRP A 181 9.96 3.30 10.97
N GLN A 182 9.93 3.18 9.64
CA GLN A 182 9.93 4.28 8.69
C GLN A 182 8.75 4.11 7.74
N THR A 183 7.98 5.18 7.52
CA THR A 183 7.05 5.24 6.37
C THR A 183 7.89 5.23 5.11
N VAL A 184 7.65 4.27 4.22
CA VAL A 184 8.39 4.09 2.96
C VAL A 184 7.56 4.38 1.72
N GLY A 185 6.27 4.70 1.88
CA GLY A 185 5.42 5.07 0.76
C GLY A 185 3.97 5.29 1.13
N TYR A 186 3.23 5.78 0.13
CA TYR A 186 1.79 5.92 0.15
C TYR A 186 1.20 5.19 -1.04
N PHE A 187 0.03 4.60 -0.85
CA PHE A 187 -0.74 3.96 -1.90
C PHE A 187 -2.22 4.23 -1.72
N SER A 188 -3.02 4.12 -2.77
CA SER A 188 -4.48 4.06 -2.66
C SER A 188 -4.99 2.70 -3.08
N LEU A 189 -6.15 2.33 -2.50
CA LEU A 189 -6.98 1.23 -2.95
C LEU A 189 -8.34 1.79 -3.35
N SER A 190 -8.95 1.24 -4.40
CA SER A 190 -10.25 1.67 -4.92
C SER A 190 -11.12 0.48 -5.25
N THR A 191 -12.42 0.59 -4.93
CA THR A 191 -13.45 -0.36 -5.39
C THR A 191 -13.75 -0.19 -6.88
N LYS A 192 -13.57 1.02 -7.42
CA LYS A 192 -13.70 1.33 -8.85
C LYS A 192 -12.42 0.92 -9.56
N ARG A 193 -12.54 0.09 -10.58
CA ARG A 193 -11.44 -0.32 -11.48
C ARG A 193 -11.26 0.69 -12.61
#